data_AF-F4T754-F1
#
_entry.id   AF-F4T754-F1
#
_cell.length_a   1.000
_cell.length_b   1.000
_cell.length_c   1.000
_cell.angle_alpha   90.00
_cell.angle_beta   90.00
_cell.angle_gamma   90.00
#
_symmetry.space_group_name_H-M   'P 1'
#
loop_
_entity.id
_entity.type
_entity.pdbx_description
1 polymer ?
#
loop_
_entity_poly.entity_id
_entity_poly.type
_entity_poly.pdbx_seq_one_letter_code
_entity_poly.pdbx_strand_id
1 'polypeptide(L)' 'MVTTEELQALRQARIDLLTGKRVVSVQKDGRRVEFTQASLNDLNRAINDAEVMLGTASRRRRPLGVRL' A
#
# COMPACT_ATOMS: atom_id res chain seq x y z
N MET A 1 -2.84 13.47 -0.59
CA MET A 1 -1.56 13.13 -1.28
C MET A 1 -1.10 11.84 -0.67
N VAL A 2 -1.01 10.75 -1.45
CA VAL A 2 -0.61 9.45 -0.89
C VAL A 2 0.85 9.53 -0.43
N THR A 3 1.08 9.27 0.85
CA THR A 3 2.42 9.26 1.47
C THR A 3 2.91 7.82 1.69
N THR A 4 4.22 7.65 1.80
CA THR A 4 4.83 6.35 2.13
C THR A 4 4.31 5.77 3.44
N GLU A 5 3.88 6.62 4.38
CA GLU A 5 3.28 6.21 5.65
C GLU A 5 1.91 5.54 5.46
N GLU A 6 1.08 6.06 4.55
CA GLU A 6 -0.19 5.44 4.20
C GLU A 6 0.00 4.04 3.60
N LEU A 7 0.95 3.90 2.68
CA LEU A 7 1.29 2.59 2.10
C LEU A 7 1.77 1.61 3.17
N GLN A 8 2.60 2.07 4.10
CA GLN A 8 3.10 1.24 5.20
C GLN A 8 1.96 0.83 6.13
N ALA A 9 1.03 1.73 6.45
CA ALA A 9 -0.14 1.44 7.27
C ALA A 9 -1.08 0.42 6.60
N LEU A 10 -1.31 0.52 5.29
CA LEU A 10 -2.10 -0.45 4.54
C LEU A 10 -1.44 -1.84 4.51
N ARG A 11 -0.12 -1.91 4.32
CA ARG A 11 0.65 -3.16 4.39
C ARG A 11 0.59 -3.79 5.78
N GLN A 12 0.72 -2.97 6.82
CA GLN A 12 0.61 -3.41 8.21
C GLN A 12 -0.79 -3.97 8.49
N ALA A 13 -1.84 -3.28 8.03
CA ALA A 13 -3.21 -3.75 8.15
C ALA A 13 -3.44 -5.10 7.49
N ARG A 14 -2.81 -5.36 6.33
CA ARG A 14 -2.86 -6.67 5.67
C ARG A 14 -2.25 -7.76 6.54
N ILE A 15 -1.08 -7.50 7.14
CA ILE A 15 -0.41 -8.47 8.03
C ILE A 15 -1.28 -8.71 9.25
N ASP A 16 -1.78 -7.66 9.90
CA ASP A 16 -2.66 -7.77 11.07
C ASP A 16 -3.92 -8.60 10.78
N LEU A 17 -4.57 -8.39 9.62
CA LEU A 17 -5.72 -9.20 9.19
C LEU A 17 -5.38 -10.67 8.94
N LEU A 18 -4.18 -10.94 8.40
CA LEU A 18 -3.67 -12.30 8.18
C LEU A 18 -3.23 -12.96 9.50
N THR A 19 -2.78 -12.18 10.48
CA THR A 19 -2.34 -12.65 11.80
C THR A 19 -3.52 -12.96 12.73
N GLY A 20 -4.75 -12.73 12.27
CA GLY A 20 -5.98 -13.09 12.99
C GLY A 20 -6.75 -11.92 13.57
N LYS A 21 -6.34 -10.66 13.33
CA LYS A 21 -7.23 -9.52 13.64
C LYS A 21 -8.38 -9.51 12.64
N ARG A 22 -9.61 -9.32 13.14
CA ARG A 22 -10.82 -9.30 12.31
C ARG A 22 -11.02 -7.97 11.57
N VAL A 23 -10.59 -6.88 12.20
CA VAL A 23 -10.79 -5.50 11.72
C VAL A 23 -9.50 -4.71 12.00
N VAL A 24 -9.07 -3.92 11.02
CA VAL A 24 -7.96 -2.98 11.18
C VAL A 24 -8.37 -1.60 10.67
N SER A 25 -8.07 -0.57 11.44
CA SER A 25 -8.30 0.81 11.02
C SER A 25 -7.01 1.43 10.47
N VAL A 26 -7.10 2.02 9.28
CA VAL A 26 -6.00 2.71 8.61
C VAL A 26 -6.41 4.16 8.40
N GLN A 27 -5.54 5.11 8.70
CA GLN A 27 -5.76 6.50 8.30
C GLN A 27 -5.30 6.69 6.85
N LYS A 28 -6.21 7.15 6.00
CA LYS A 28 -6.00 7.46 4.58
C LYS A 28 -6.56 8.85 4.28
N ASP A 29 -5.73 9.78 3.78
CA ASP A 29 -6.12 11.16 3.45
C ASP A 29 -6.89 11.87 4.61
N GLY A 30 -6.47 11.64 5.86
CA GLY A 30 -7.10 12.21 7.06
C GLY A 30 -8.44 11.58 7.46
N ARG A 31 -8.86 10.49 6.78
CA ARG A 31 -10.03 9.70 7.15
C ARG A 31 -9.60 8.32 7.65
N ARG A 32 -10.28 7.84 8.71
CA ARG A 32 -10.09 6.48 9.19
C ARG A 32 -10.95 5.53 8.35
N VAL A 33 -10.30 4.58 7.69
CA VAL A 33 -10.94 3.53 6.89
C VAL A 33 -10.70 2.21 7.60
N GLU A 34 -11.77 1.45 7.81
CA GLU A 34 -11.71 0.14 8.45
C GLU A 34 -11.71 -0.96 7.40
N PHE A 35 -10.72 -1.84 7.47
CA PHE A 35 -10.59 -3.02 6.62
C PHE A 35 -10.85 -4.27 7.43
N THR A 36 -11.55 -5.22 6.81
CA THR A 36 -11.88 -6.52 7.40
C THR A 36 -11.42 -7.65 6.49
N GLN A 37 -11.49 -8.89 6.95
CA GLN A 37 -11.19 -10.05 6.12
C GLN A 37 -12.09 -10.17 4.88
N ALA A 38 -13.31 -9.63 4.91
CA ALA A 38 -14.18 -9.58 3.73
C ALA A 38 -13.69 -8.57 2.68
N SER A 39 -13.06 -7.48 3.14
CA SER A 39 -12.54 -6.39 2.30
C SER A 39 -11.03 -6.53 2.00
N LEU A 40 -10.47 -7.73 2.16
CA LEU A 40 -9.05 -8.01 1.91
C LEU A 40 -8.66 -7.76 0.44
N ASN A 41 -9.61 -7.98 -0.47
CA ASN A 41 -9.42 -7.71 -1.90
C ASN A 41 -9.27 -6.20 -2.16
N ASP A 42 -10.16 -5.40 -1.57
CA ASP A 42 -10.12 -3.94 -1.65
C ASP A 42 -8.86 -3.36 -0.99
N LEU A 43 -8.43 -3.95 0.15
CA LEU A 43 -7.17 -3.58 0.80
C LEU A 43 -5.96 -3.84 -0.12
N ASN A 44 -5.90 -5.00 -0.77
CA ASN A 44 -4.83 -5.28 -1.74
C ASN A 44 -4.85 -4.32 -2.93
N ARG A 45 -6.03 -3.97 -3.45
CA ARG A 45 -6.15 -2.95 -4.51
C ARG A 45 -5.67 -1.58 -4.03
N ALA A 46 -6.05 -1.18 -2.83
CA ALA A 46 -5.62 0.09 -2.25
C ALA A 46 -4.11 0.17 -2.02
N ILE A 47 -3.48 -0.95 -1.61
CA ILE A 47 -2.02 -1.06 -1.52
C ILE A 47 -1.41 -0.86 -2.91
N ASN A 48 -1.90 -1.57 -3.92
CA ASN A 48 -1.32 -1.53 -5.26
C ASN A 48 -1.47 -0.13 -5.91
N ASP A 49 -2.64 0.49 -5.76
CA ASP A 49 -2.89 1.85 -6.21
C ASP A 49 -1.97 2.86 -5.52
N ALA A 50 -1.80 2.73 -4.19
CA ALA A 50 -0.88 3.56 -3.43
C ALA A 50 0.59 3.36 -3.86
N GLU A 51 1.02 2.13 -4.16
CA GLU A 51 2.37 1.83 -4.69
C GLU A 51 2.60 2.48 -6.06
N VAL A 52 1.61 2.42 -6.94
CA VAL A 52 1.67 3.03 -8.27
C VAL A 52 1.73 4.56 -8.16
N MET A 53 0.88 5.16 -7.31
CA MET A 53 0.85 6.61 -7.09
C MET A 53 2.13 7.14 -6.42
N LEU A 54 2.70 6.39 -5.49
CA LEU A 54 3.99 6.72 -4.86
C LEU A 54 5.19 6.58 -5.81
N GLY A 55 4.97 6.08 -7.03
CA GLY A 55 6.01 5.98 -8.05
C GLY A 55 7.13 5.00 -7.67
N THR A 56 6.91 4.09 -6.72
CA THR A 56 7.87 3.01 -6.44
C THR A 56 8.00 2.06 -7.63
N ALA A 57 7.03 2.06 -8.56
CA ALA A 57 7.12 1.42 -9.87
C ALA A 57 7.99 2.20 -10.89
N SER A 58 8.28 3.48 -10.68
CA SER A 58 8.98 4.35 -11.64
C SER A 58 10.37 4.82 -11.18
N ARG A 59 11.09 3.96 -10.44
CA ARG A 59 12.54 4.16 -10.26
C ARG A 59 13.37 2.90 -10.52
N ARG A 60 12.88 2.00 -11.38
CA ARG A 60 13.79 1.17 -12.19
C ARG A 60 14.48 2.06 -13.22
N ARG A 61 15.44 2.87 -12.73
CA ARG A 61 16.53 3.41 -13.52
C ARG A 61 17.36 2.24 -14.06
N ARG A 62 16.98 1.73 -15.22
CA ARG A 62 17.89 1.08 -16.17
C ARG A 62 17.62 1.81 -17.48
N PRO A 63 18.60 2.56 -18.02
CA PRO A 63 19.86 1.97 -18.45
C PRO A 63 21.07 2.70 -17.84
N LEU A 64 21.90 1.97 -17.11
CA LEU A 64 23.32 2.32 -17.06
C LEU A 64 23.84 2.08 -18.46
N GLY A 65 24.24 3.16 -19.13
CA GLY A 65 24.70 3.13 -20.50
C GLY A 65 25.79 2.10 -20.70
N VAL A 66 25.56 1.17 -21.63
CA VAL A 66 26.64 0.71 -22.50
C VAL A 66 26.97 1.89 -23.40
N ARG A 67 27.98 2.66 -22.98
CA ARG A 67 28.75 3.50 -23.88
C ARG A 67 29.90 2.62 -24.38
N LEU A 68 29.95 2.47 -25.71
CA LEU A 68 31.10 2.09 -26.56
C LEU A 68 31.90 0.85 -26.16
#